data_AF-A0AAV3YSZ1-F1
#
_entry.id   AF-A0AAV3YSZ1-F1
#
_cell.length_a   1.000
_cell.length_b   1.000
_cell.length_c   1.000
_cell.angle_alpha   90.00
_cell.angle_beta   90.00
_cell.angle_gamma   90.00
#
_symmetry.space_group_name_H-M   'P 1'
#
loop_
_entity.id
_entity.type
_entity.pdbx_description
1 polymer ?
#
loop_
_entity_poly.entity_id
_entity_poly.type
_entity_poly.pdbx_seq_one_letter_code
_entity_poly.pdbx_strand_id
1 'polypeptide(L)'
;MSKRSTPFASRYCSTLDRLKEAIGRKRPGLLRRGVASLRRPDLAPSDFHLFGPLKRHLGGMAFETEDDLISELRKWFDNLDVDFFRVGINSLLSRWQKCIDLHGDYVEK
;
A
#
# COMPACT_ATOMS: atom_id res chain seq x y z
N MET A 1 -2.01 10.95 -30.51
CA MET A 1 -1.26 11.59 -29.41
C MET A 1 -0.49 10.51 -28.65
N SER A 2 0.83 10.45 -28.84
CA SER A 2 1.69 9.45 -28.20
C SER A 2 1.83 9.75 -26.71
N LYS A 3 1.38 8.83 -25.84
CA LYS A 3 1.61 8.93 -24.40
C LYS A 3 3.12 8.82 -24.19
N ARG A 4 3.76 9.91 -23.77
CA ARG A 4 5.14 9.89 -23.28
C ARG A 4 5.17 8.97 -22.05
N SER A 5 5.53 7.71 -22.25
CA SER A 5 5.82 6.79 -21.16
C SER A 5 7.00 7.34 -20.38
N THR A 6 6.76 7.77 -19.14
CA THR A 6 7.83 8.13 -18.23
C THR A 6 8.69 6.88 -17.96
N PRO A 7 10.04 7.01 -17.88
CA PRO A 7 10.93 5.86 -17.67
C PRO A 7 10.61 5.05 -16.40
N PHE A 8 9.97 5.69 -15.43
CA PHE A 8 9.48 5.04 -14.20
C PHE A 8 8.27 4.14 -14.44
N ALA A 9 7.35 4.54 -15.33
CA ALA A 9 6.14 3.77 -15.63
C ALA A 9 6.48 2.43 -16.30
N SER A 10 7.47 2.39 -17.20
CA SER A 10 7.87 1.14 -17.87
C SER A 10 8.46 0.11 -16.89
N ARG A 11 9.27 0.57 -15.92
CA ARG A 11 9.86 -0.29 -14.88
C ARG A 11 8.81 -0.81 -13.89
N TYR A 12 7.78 0.00 -13.61
CA TYR A 12 6.67 -0.40 -12.77
C TYR A 12 5.77 -1.42 -13.48
N CYS A 13 5.41 -1.16 -14.75
CA CYS A 13 4.61 -2.10 -15.55
C CYS A 13 5.29 -3.46 -15.68
N SER A 14 6.60 -3.50 -15.98
CA SER A 14 7.32 -4.77 -16.08
C SER A 14 7.40 -5.53 -14.75
N THR A 15 7.42 -4.82 -13.62
CA THR A 15 7.35 -5.43 -12.29
C THR A 15 5.96 -6.04 -12.03
N LEU A 16 4.89 -5.35 -12.45
CA LEU A 16 3.52 -5.86 -12.36
C LEU A 16 3.31 -7.10 -13.24
N ASP A 17 3.88 -7.12 -14.44
CA ASP A 17 3.80 -8.27 -15.33
C ASP A 17 4.49 -9.50 -14.72
N ARG A 18 5.68 -9.32 -14.14
CA ARG A 18 6.40 -10.40 -13.45
C ARG A 18 5.63 -10.92 -12.23
N LEU A 19 4.99 -10.03 -11.47
CA LEU A 19 4.15 -10.40 -10.34
C LEU A 19 2.92 -11.21 -10.80
N LYS A 20 2.25 -10.78 -11.86
CA LYS A 20 1.10 -11.49 -12.44
C LYS A 20 1.46 -12.89 -12.91
N GLU A 21 2.59 -13.05 -13.59
CA GLU A 21 3.12 -14.35 -14.02
C GLU A 21 3.47 -15.26 -12.84
N ALA A 22 4.15 -14.72 -11.82
CA ALA A 22 4.50 -15.48 -10.61
C ALA A 22 3.24 -15.98 -9.86
N ILE A 23 2.22 -15.12 -9.74
CA ILE A 23 0.94 -15.47 -9.14
C ILE A 23 0.22 -16.54 -9.97
N GLY A 24 0.19 -16.39 -11.30
CA GLY A 24 -0.45 -17.35 -12.20
C GLY A 24 0.16 -18.75 -12.13
N ARG A 25 1.50 -18.83 -12.02
CA ARG A 25 2.21 -20.11 -11.88
C ARG A 25 2.02 -20.76 -10.50
N LYS A 26 2.14 -19.97 -9.42
CA LYS A 26 2.11 -20.51 -8.05
C LYS A 26 0.69 -20.77 -7.55
N ARG A 27 -0.32 -20.02 -8.03
CA ARG A 27 -1.72 -20.11 -7.58
C ARG A 27 -2.69 -19.95 -8.77
N PRO A 28 -2.85 -20.98 -9.63
CA PRO A 28 -3.64 -20.90 -10.86
C PRO A 28 -5.13 -20.56 -10.63
N GLY A 29 -5.66 -20.79 -9.42
CA GLY A 29 -7.03 -20.43 -9.04
C GLY A 29 -7.25 -18.97 -8.63
N LEU A 30 -6.17 -18.20 -8.36
CA LEU A 30 -6.24 -16.83 -7.86
C LEU A 30 -6.61 -15.81 -8.95
N LEU A 31 -6.22 -16.09 -10.21
CA LEU A 31 -6.55 -15.25 -11.36
C LEU A 31 -7.93 -15.56 -11.95
N ARG A 32 -8.49 -16.76 -11.67
CA ARG A 32 -9.81 -17.19 -12.18
C ARG A 32 -10.98 -16.68 -11.32
N ARG A 33 -10.78 -16.52 -10.00
CA ARG A 33 -11.74 -15.91 -9.09
C ARG A 33 -11.40 -14.43 -8.95
N GLY A 34 -11.88 -13.61 -9.89
CA GLY A 34 -11.51 -12.20 -10.01
C GLY A 34 -11.42 -11.47 -8.67
N VAL A 35 -10.33 -10.70 -8.47
CA VAL A 35 -10.09 -9.59 -7.51
C VAL A 35 -10.55 -9.79 -6.05
N ALA A 36 -11.02 -10.96 -5.63
CA ALA A 36 -11.65 -11.17 -4.32
C ALA A 36 -10.68 -11.57 -3.21
N SER A 37 -9.38 -11.72 -3.49
CA SER A 37 -8.34 -11.97 -2.47
C SER A 37 -7.39 -10.78 -2.23
N LEU A 38 -7.76 -9.58 -2.70
CA LEU A 38 -6.90 -8.40 -2.62
C LEU A 38 -6.92 -7.65 -1.28
N ARG A 39 -7.61 -8.12 -0.24
CA ARG A 39 -7.41 -7.58 1.12
C ARG A 39 -6.15 -8.20 1.73
N ARG A 40 -5.00 -7.71 1.27
CA ARG A 40 -3.67 -7.98 1.85
C ARG A 40 -3.17 -6.69 2.51
N PRO A 41 -3.47 -6.49 3.81
CA PRO A 41 -3.09 -5.27 4.53
C PRO A 41 -1.56 -5.04 4.52
N ASP A 42 -0.80 -6.12 4.38
CA ASP A 42 0.66 -6.11 4.24
C ASP A 42 1.16 -5.42 2.96
N LEU A 43 0.28 -5.24 1.96
CA LEU A 43 0.59 -4.63 0.66
C LEU A 43 -0.05 -3.26 0.43
N ALA A 44 -0.88 -2.78 1.36
CA ALA A 44 -1.52 -1.47 1.26
C ALA A 44 -0.74 -0.44 2.11
N PRO A 45 -0.18 0.63 1.53
CA PRO A 45 0.57 1.65 2.28
C PRO A 45 -0.25 2.31 3.38
N SER A 46 -1.57 2.41 3.19
CA SER A 46 -2.49 2.84 4.24
C SER A 46 -2.39 1.97 5.49
N ASP A 47 -2.37 0.64 5.32
CA ASP A 47 -2.41 -0.32 6.43
C ASP A 47 -1.05 -0.53 7.09
N PHE A 48 0.04 -0.60 6.31
CA PHE A 48 1.36 -0.86 6.87
C PHE A 48 2.14 0.38 7.27
N HIS A 49 1.83 1.55 6.71
CA HIS A 49 2.61 2.78 6.91
C HIS A 49 1.80 3.92 7.53
N LEU A 50 0.58 4.19 7.04
CA LEU A 50 -0.20 5.37 7.47
C LEU A 50 -0.98 5.15 8.78
N PHE A 51 -1.73 4.05 8.88
CA PHE A 51 -2.67 3.85 9.98
C PHE A 51 -2.00 3.52 11.32
N GLY A 52 -0.77 2.99 11.31
CA GLY A 52 -0.02 2.75 12.54
C GLY A 52 0.29 4.06 13.29
N PRO A 53 0.99 5.01 12.65
CA PRO A 53 1.20 6.36 13.16
C PRO A 53 -0.11 7.11 13.48
N LEU A 54 -1.11 7.04 12.60
CA LEU A 54 -2.39 7.72 12.84
C LEU A 54 -3.09 7.21 14.11
N LYS A 55 -3.14 5.88 14.32
CA LYS A 55 -3.73 5.30 15.54
C LYS A 55 -2.97 5.72 16.80
N ARG A 56 -1.65 5.90 16.72
CA ARG A 56 -0.85 6.42 17.84
C ARG A 56 -1.17 7.89 18.13
N HIS A 57 -1.34 8.70 17.09
CA HIS A 57 -1.74 10.11 17.22
C HIS A 57 -3.10 10.25 17.89
N LEU A 58 -4.09 9.50 17.41
CA LEU A 58 -5.46 9.54 17.94
C LEU A 58 -5.62 8.79 19.27
N GLY A 59 -4.59 8.08 19.73
CA GLY A 59 -4.64 7.26 20.92
C GLY A 59 -4.90 8.10 22.17
N GLY A 60 -6.03 7.86 22.83
CA GLY A 60 -6.42 8.57 24.06
C GLY A 60 -7.08 9.93 23.83
N MET A 61 -7.30 10.33 22.58
CA MET A 61 -8.11 11.51 22.26
C MET A 61 -9.60 11.16 22.30
N ALA A 62 -10.41 12.05 22.85
CA ALA A 62 -11.87 12.01 22.76
C ALA A 62 -12.33 13.21 21.93
N PHE A 63 -13.34 12.99 21.08
CA PHE A 63 -13.92 14.01 20.21
C PHE A 63 -15.41 14.08 20.52
N GLU A 64 -15.93 15.28 20.72
CA GLU A 64 -17.35 15.51 21.01
C GLU A 64 -18.18 15.46 19.73
N THR A 65 -17.59 15.91 18.62
CA THR A 65 -18.25 15.96 17.30
C THR A 65 -17.38 15.35 16.20
N GLU A 66 -18.02 15.06 15.05
CA GLU A 66 -17.31 14.63 13.85
C GLU A 66 -16.39 15.74 13.31
N ASP A 67 -16.80 17.01 13.42
CA ASP A 67 -16.00 18.15 12.98
C ASP A 67 -14.69 18.28 13.77
N ASP A 68 -14.72 17.98 15.08
CA ASP A 68 -13.51 17.95 15.92
C ASP A 68 -12.54 16.88 15.44
N LEU A 69 -13.04 15.68 15.13
CA LEU A 69 -12.24 14.59 14.58
C LEU A 69 -11.65 14.97 13.21
N ILE A 70 -12.47 15.52 12.30
CA ILE A 70 -12.01 15.92 10.96
C ILE A 70 -10.94 17.01 11.06
N SER A 71 -11.14 17.99 11.94
CA SER A 71 -10.17 19.07 12.20
C SER A 71 -8.84 18.52 12.70
N GLU A 72 -8.87 17.57 13.64
CA GLU A 72 -7.66 16.95 14.17
C GLU A 72 -6.94 16.08 13.13
N LEU A 73 -7.69 15.32 12.33
CA LEU A 73 -7.13 14.56 11.20
C LEU A 73 -6.43 15.48 10.21
N ARG A 74 -7.04 16.61 9.84
CA ARG A 74 -6.44 17.58 8.91
C ARG A 74 -5.13 18.12 9.48
N LYS A 75 -5.11 18.57 10.74
CA LYS A 75 -3.89 19.03 11.41
C LYS A 75 -2.80 17.97 11.40
N TRP A 76 -3.16 16.71 11.66
CA TRP A 76 -2.20 15.61 11.61
C TRP A 76 -1.60 15.43 10.21
N PHE A 77 -2.43 15.42 9.17
CA PHE A 77 -1.98 15.31 7.78
C PHE A 77 -1.11 16.51 7.34
N ASP A 78 -1.46 17.73 7.74
CA ASP A 78 -0.71 18.95 7.42
C ASP A 78 0.70 18.95 8.05
N ASN A 79 0.91 18.19 9.13
CA ASN A 79 2.20 18.02 9.78
C ASN A 79 3.05 16.88 9.17
N LEU A 80 2.53 16.10 8.22
CA LEU A 80 3.29 15.04 7.57
C LEU A 80 4.13 15.59 6.43
N ASP A 81 5.43 15.27 6.46
CA ASP A 81 6.33 15.61 5.37
C ASP A 81 6.05 14.78 4.10
N VAL A 82 6.33 15.33 2.91
CA VAL A 82 6.23 14.62 1.62
C VAL A 82 7.04 13.31 1.65
N ASP A 83 8.18 13.31 2.33
CA ASP A 83 9.02 12.13 2.46
C ASP A 83 8.38 11.03 3.31
N PHE A 84 7.47 11.36 4.22
CA PHE A 84 6.66 10.35 4.92
C PHE A 84 5.89 9.48 3.91
N PHE A 85 5.20 10.10 2.95
CA PHE A 85 4.45 9.37 1.92
C PHE A 85 5.39 8.66 0.95
N ARG A 86 6.51 9.30 0.59
CA ARG A 86 7.53 8.70 -0.30
C ARG A 86 8.08 7.40 0.28
N VAL A 87 8.38 7.35 1.58
CA VAL A 87 8.86 6.14 2.26
C VAL A 87 7.83 5.03 2.20
N GLY A 88 6.55 5.32 2.48
CA GLY A 88 5.47 4.34 2.42
C GLY A 88 5.30 3.74 1.02
N ILE A 89 5.31 4.58 -0.02
CA ILE A 89 5.21 4.15 -1.42
C ILE A 89 6.44 3.36 -1.86
N ASN A 90 7.66 3.82 -1.55
CA ASN A 90 8.88 3.11 -1.94
C ASN A 90 9.02 1.76 -1.25
N SER A 91 8.45 1.60 -0.05
CA SER A 91 8.39 0.33 0.68
C SER A 91 7.48 -0.71 0.02
N LEU A 92 6.66 -0.34 -0.97
CA LEU A 92 5.87 -1.30 -1.75
C LEU A 92 6.76 -2.27 -2.53
N LEU A 93 7.84 -1.77 -3.14
CA LEU A 93 8.71 -2.61 -3.98
C LEU A 93 9.34 -3.74 -3.15
N SER A 94 9.83 -3.43 -1.96
CA SER A 94 10.42 -4.43 -1.06
C SER A 94 9.37 -5.40 -0.51
N ARG A 95 8.17 -4.90 -0.17
CA ARG A 95 7.05 -5.74 0.30
C ARG A 95 6.53 -6.68 -0.79
N TRP A 96 6.44 -6.22 -2.04
CA TRP A 96 6.08 -7.09 -3.16
C TRP A 96 7.12 -8.16 -3.42
N GLN A 97 8.41 -7.81 -3.35
CA GLN A 97 9.47 -8.80 -3.49
C GLN A 97 9.35 -9.87 -2.40
N LYS A 98 9.18 -9.47 -1.13
CA LYS A 98 8.93 -10.41 -0.02
C LYS A 98 7.70 -11.28 -0.27
N CYS A 99 6.60 -10.72 -0.76
CA CYS A 99 5.39 -11.49 -1.09
C CYS A 99 5.66 -12.54 -2.18
N ILE A 100 6.46 -12.21 -3.20
CA ILE A 100 6.87 -13.16 -4.26
C ILE A 100 7.74 -14.29 -3.67
N ASP A 101 8.70 -13.91 -2.83
CA ASP A 101 9.65 -14.82 -2.17
C ASP A 101 8.91 -15.77 -1.20
N LEU A 102 7.90 -15.27 -0.50
CA LEU A 102 7.00 -16.02 0.37
C LEU A 102 5.88 -16.74 -0.39
N HIS A 103 5.96 -16.86 -1.73
CA HIS A 103 4.97 -17.58 -2.54
C HIS A 103 3.52 -17.09 -2.35
N GLY A 104 3.34 -15.80 -2.05
CA GLY A 104 2.05 -15.20 -1.76
C GLY A 104 1.55 -15.48 -0.33
N ASP A 105 2.43 -15.75 0.62
CA ASP A 105 2.13 -15.71 2.06
C ASP A 105 2.35 -14.31 2.65
N TYR A 106 1.87 -14.11 3.88
CA TYR A 106 1.83 -12.80 4.51
C TYR A 106 3.23 -12.25 4.73
N VAL A 107 3.43 -10.98 4.36
CA VAL A 107 4.67 -10.28 4.66
C VAL A 107 4.58 -9.74 6.08
N GLU A 108 5.34 -10.34 7.00
CA GLU A 108 5.49 -9.81 8.37
C GLU A 108 6.08 -8.39 8.35
N LYS A 109 5.72 -7.61 9.38
CA LYS A 109 6.11 -6.20 9.53
C LYS A 109 7.57 -6.04 9.91
#